data_AF-G2GXQ7-F1
#
_entry.id   AF-G2GXQ7-F1
#
_cell.length_a   1.000
_cell.length_b   1.000
_cell.length_c   1.000
_cell.angle_alpha   90.00
_cell.angle_beta   90.00
_cell.angle_gamma   90.00
#
_symmetry.space_group_name_H-M   'P 1'
#
loop_
_entity.id
_entity.type
_entity.pdbx_description
1 polymer ?
#
loop_
_entity_poly.entity_id
_entity_poly.type
_entity_poly.pdbx_seq_one_letter_code
_entity_poly.pdbx_strand_id
1 'polypeptide(L)'
;MAAFNHSLRTVRLYGKLGHLFGRVHQLAVETPKEAIKALSVILPGFEQFMLQSQSKGLTFAVFNGANNIGKDELASAYGSQDIRIAPVIIGSKRGGLFQTIIGAVLVAASFIPGAQFLAPIGISMMVGGVVQMLSPQPSGL
;
A
#
# COMPACT_ATOMS: atom_id res chain seq x y z
N MET A 1 -27.13 7.06 -13.47
CA MET A 1 -25.90 7.77 -13.87
C MET A 1 -25.33 8.41 -12.60
N ALA A 2 -24.39 7.74 -11.93
CA ALA A 2 -23.88 8.20 -10.63
C ALA A 2 -23.01 9.45 -10.85
N ALA A 3 -23.32 10.54 -10.14
CA ALA A 3 -22.51 11.75 -10.15
C ALA A 3 -21.16 11.46 -9.45
N PHE A 4 -20.07 11.37 -10.22
CA PHE A 4 -18.72 11.29 -9.70
C PHE A 4 -18.32 12.67 -9.14
N ASN A 5 -18.74 12.96 -7.91
CA ASN A 5 -18.20 14.08 -7.14
C ASN A 5 -16.81 13.67 -6.63
N HIS A 6 -15.78 13.79 -7.47
CA HIS A 6 -14.40 13.55 -7.03
C HIS A 6 -14.00 14.66 -6.04
N SER A 7 -14.19 14.41 -4.75
CA SER A 7 -13.65 15.27 -3.70
C SER A 7 -12.12 15.22 -3.77
N LEU A 8 -11.48 16.38 -3.89
CA LEU A 8 -10.03 16.48 -3.83
C LEU A 8 -9.52 15.95 -2.48
N ARG A 9 -8.50 15.10 -2.54
CA ARG A 9 -7.75 14.66 -1.37
C ARG A 9 -6.35 15.25 -1.38
N THR A 10 -5.89 15.61 -0.18
CA THR A 10 -4.51 16.04 0.02
C THR A 10 -3.59 14.82 0.08
N VAL A 11 -2.59 14.79 -0.78
CA VAL A 11 -1.48 13.83 -0.74
C VAL A 11 -0.22 14.56 -0.29
N ARG A 12 0.35 14.14 0.84
CA ARG A 12 1.55 14.74 1.44
C ARG A 12 2.77 13.85 1.24
N LEU A 13 3.79 14.42 0.62
CA LEU A 13 5.09 13.79 0.42
C LEU A 13 6.08 14.32 1.46
N TYR A 14 6.68 13.43 2.23
CA TYR A 14 7.58 13.78 3.33
C TYR A 14 9.06 13.59 2.98
N GLY A 15 9.93 14.22 3.77
CA GLY A 15 11.38 14.07 3.67
C GLY A 15 11.90 14.35 2.26
N LYS A 16 12.71 13.43 1.73
CA LYS A 16 13.31 13.56 0.40
C LYS A 16 12.27 13.60 -0.73
N LEU A 17 11.13 12.89 -0.59
CA LEU A 17 10.05 12.94 -1.59
C LEU A 17 9.49 14.35 -1.71
N GLY A 18 9.17 14.99 -0.57
CA GLY A 18 8.60 16.33 -0.56
C GLY A 18 9.56 17.42 -1.06
N HIS A 19 10.87 17.21 -0.93
CA HIS A 19 11.88 18.13 -1.48
C HIS A 19 12.02 18.01 -3.00
N LEU A 20 11.97 16.79 -3.53
CA LEU A 20 12.14 16.54 -4.96
C LEU A 20 10.88 16.82 -5.77
N PHE A 21 9.71 16.53 -5.21
CA PHE A 21 8.47 16.46 -5.96
C PHE A 21 7.36 17.39 -5.43
N GLY A 22 7.69 18.26 -4.46
CA GLY A 22 6.72 19.10 -3.77
C GLY A 22 6.02 18.35 -2.63
N ARG A 23 5.75 19.07 -1.53
CA ARG A 23 5.28 18.48 -0.28
C ARG A 23 3.79 18.15 -0.26
N VAL A 24 2.97 18.86 -1.01
CA VAL A 24 1.51 18.79 -0.93
C VAL A 24 0.92 18.81 -2.33
N HIS A 25 0.08 17.82 -2.62
CA HIS A 25 -0.61 17.66 -3.90
C HIS A 25 -2.11 17.50 -3.63
N GLN A 26 -2.96 18.22 -4.34
CA GLN A 26 -4.41 18.02 -4.29
C GLN A 26 -4.83 17.18 -5.48
N LEU A 27 -5.29 15.96 -5.24
CA LEU A 27 -5.60 15.00 -6.29
C LEU A 27 -7.04 14.50 -6.17
N ALA A 28 -7.71 14.35 -7.31
CA ALA A 28 -9.00 13.69 -7.43
C ALA A 28 -8.79 12.16 -7.42
N VAL A 29 -8.63 11.59 -6.22
CA VAL A 29 -8.35 10.15 -6.02
C VAL A 29 -9.12 9.61 -4.83
N GLU A 30 -9.59 8.36 -4.93
CA GLU A 30 -10.33 7.69 -3.87
C GLU A 30 -9.42 6.82 -2.99
N THR A 31 -8.30 6.35 -3.52
CA THR A 31 -7.41 5.41 -2.83
C THR A 31 -5.92 5.82 -2.87
N PRO A 32 -5.10 5.38 -1.90
CA PRO A 32 -3.65 5.52 -1.95
C PRO A 32 -3.01 4.92 -3.21
N LYS A 33 -3.55 3.81 -3.73
CA LYS A 33 -3.12 3.22 -5.01
C LYS A 33 -3.25 4.22 -6.16
N GLU A 34 -4.42 4.85 -6.28
CA GLU A 34 -4.67 5.86 -7.31
C GLU A 34 -3.80 7.10 -7.13
N ALA A 35 -3.59 7.53 -5.87
CA ALA A 35 -2.67 8.63 -5.56
C ALA A 35 -1.25 8.34 -6.08
N ILE A 36 -0.71 7.14 -5.83
CA ILE A 36 0.62 6.76 -6.32
C ILE A 36 0.68 6.73 -7.84
N LYS A 37 -0.37 6.19 -8.49
CA LYS A 37 -0.48 6.18 -9.97
C LYS A 37 -0.49 7.61 -10.51
N ALA A 38 -1.33 8.47 -9.96
CA ALA A 38 -1.45 9.86 -10.36
C ALA A 38 -0.12 10.60 -10.18
N LEU A 39 0.53 10.47 -9.02
CA LEU A 39 1.86 11.04 -8.77
C LEU A 39 2.91 10.57 -9.79
N SER A 40 2.90 9.28 -10.14
CA SER A 40 3.84 8.71 -11.12
C SER A 40 3.66 9.28 -12.53
N VAL A 41 2.44 9.69 -12.88
CA VAL A 41 2.13 10.29 -14.18
C VAL A 41 2.35 11.80 -14.20
N ILE A 42 1.95 12.51 -13.14
CA ILE A 42 1.95 13.98 -13.12
C ILE A 42 3.31 14.57 -12.70
N LEU A 43 4.15 13.82 -11.99
CA LEU A 43 5.44 14.29 -11.47
C LEU A 43 6.59 13.64 -12.24
N PRO A 44 7.29 14.39 -13.11
CA PRO A 44 8.45 13.88 -13.82
C PRO A 44 9.52 13.36 -12.85
N GLY A 45 10.06 12.16 -13.10
CA GLY A 45 11.10 11.57 -12.26
C GLY A 45 10.59 10.79 -11.04
N PHE A 46 9.30 10.91 -10.68
CA PHE A 46 8.77 10.24 -9.49
C PHE A 46 8.83 8.73 -9.62
N GLU A 47 8.36 8.18 -10.74
CA GLU A 47 8.40 6.75 -11.02
C GLU A 47 9.83 6.20 -10.95
N GLN A 48 10.76 6.85 -11.66
CA GLN A 48 12.17 6.42 -11.69
C GLN A 48 12.80 6.49 -10.29
N PHE A 49 12.48 7.51 -9.51
CA PHE A 49 12.94 7.62 -8.12
C PHE A 49 12.44 6.46 -7.27
N MET A 50 11.15 6.11 -7.38
CA MET A 50 10.54 5.01 -6.64
C MET A 50 11.14 3.65 -7.04
N LEU A 51 11.39 3.44 -8.33
CA LEU A 51 12.04 2.22 -8.84
C LEU A 51 13.47 2.06 -8.33
N GLN A 52 14.23 3.16 -8.23
CA GLN A 52 15.63 3.15 -7.78
C GLN A 52 15.79 3.33 -6.26
N SER A 53 14.71 3.48 -5.50
CA SER A 53 14.80 3.84 -4.08
C SER A 53 15.47 2.74 -3.25
N GLN A 54 15.24 1.48 -3.62
CA GLN A 54 15.70 0.32 -2.84
C GLN A 54 17.22 0.22 -2.83
N SER A 55 17.88 0.43 -3.98
CA SER A 55 19.36 0.44 -4.06
C SER A 55 19.97 1.60 -3.27
N LYS A 56 19.19 2.64 -2.98
CA LYS A 56 19.55 3.79 -2.12
C LYS A 56 19.17 3.55 -0.65
N GLY A 57 18.77 2.34 -0.27
CA GLY A 57 18.41 1.98 1.10
C GLY A 57 17.06 2.54 1.55
N LEU A 58 16.14 2.85 0.62
CA LEU A 58 14.85 3.48 0.93
C LEU A 58 13.66 2.56 0.61
N THR A 59 12.80 2.39 1.62
CA THR A 59 11.40 1.95 1.50
C THR A 59 10.47 3.11 1.84
N PHE A 60 9.16 2.90 1.77
CA PHE A 60 8.18 3.95 2.02
C PHE A 60 7.09 3.47 2.96
N ALA A 61 6.74 4.30 3.93
CA ALA A 61 5.52 4.12 4.72
C ALA A 61 4.40 4.94 4.07
N VAL A 62 3.28 4.29 3.81
CA VAL A 62 2.06 4.92 3.30
C VAL A 62 1.05 4.97 4.43
N PHE A 63 0.33 6.08 4.53
CA PHE A 63 -0.74 6.26 5.52
C PHE A 63 -1.99 6.79 4.85
N ASN A 64 -3.14 6.30 5.30
CA ASN A 64 -4.45 6.89 5.04
C ASN A 64 -4.94 7.51 6.35
N GLY A 65 -4.83 8.84 6.47
CA GLY A 65 -5.00 9.48 7.76
C GLY A 65 -3.91 9.08 8.76
N ALA A 66 -4.32 8.70 9.97
CA ALA A 66 -3.40 8.21 11.02
C ALA A 66 -2.97 6.76 10.84
N ASN A 67 -3.66 5.99 9.99
CA ASN A 67 -3.42 4.56 9.83
C ASN A 67 -2.28 4.31 8.85
N ASN A 68 -1.26 3.60 9.30
CA ASN A 68 -0.23 3.08 8.42
C ASN A 68 -0.76 1.82 7.72
N ILE A 69 -0.63 1.77 6.40
CA ILE A 69 -1.22 0.72 5.58
C ILE A 69 -0.18 -0.06 4.79
N GLY A 70 -0.49 -1.33 4.55
CA GLY A 70 0.35 -2.24 3.78
C GLY A 70 0.05 -2.23 2.30
N LYS A 71 0.80 -3.03 1.54
CA LYS A 71 0.63 -3.19 0.09
C LYS A 71 -0.80 -3.62 -0.27
N ASP A 72 -1.36 -4.56 0.48
CA ASP A 72 -2.64 -5.20 0.16
C ASP A 72 -3.84 -4.28 0.46
N GLU A 73 -3.61 -3.24 1.27
CA GLU A 73 -4.62 -2.25 1.66
C GLU A 73 -4.67 -1.04 0.72
N LEU A 74 -3.63 -0.81 -0.11
CA LEU A 74 -3.53 0.37 -0.97
C LEU A 74 -4.76 0.58 -1.88
N ALA A 75 -5.36 -0.53 -2.32
CA ALA A 75 -6.52 -0.56 -3.20
C ALA A 75 -7.87 -0.44 -2.48
N SER A 76 -7.91 -0.74 -1.18
CA SER A 76 -9.14 -0.85 -0.39
C SER A 76 -9.26 0.23 0.69
N ALA A 77 -8.22 1.04 0.88
CA ALA A 77 -8.18 2.16 1.82
C ALA A 77 -8.91 3.40 1.26
N TYR A 78 -10.25 3.33 1.20
CA TYR A 78 -11.12 4.45 0.85
C TYR A 78 -11.25 5.50 1.98
N GLY A 79 -12.03 6.57 1.75
CA GLY A 79 -12.26 7.66 2.70
C GLY A 79 -12.08 9.08 2.13
N SER A 80 -11.85 10.05 3.03
CA SER A 80 -11.60 11.46 2.70
C SER A 80 -10.36 12.03 3.38
N GLN A 81 -9.65 11.20 4.16
CA GLN A 81 -8.47 11.64 4.89
C GLN A 81 -7.27 11.81 3.98
N ASP A 82 -6.34 12.64 4.45
CA ASP A 82 -5.10 12.92 3.75
C ASP A 82 -4.24 11.67 3.63
N ILE A 83 -3.67 11.47 2.44
CA ILE A 83 -2.74 10.38 2.15
C ILE A 83 -1.33 10.89 2.44
N ARG A 84 -0.53 10.13 3.18
CA ARG A 84 0.85 10.52 3.54
C ARG A 84 1.83 9.47 3.04
N ILE A 85 2.88 9.89 2.37
CA ILE A 85 3.94 9.00 1.88
C ILE A 85 5.28 9.53 2.40
N ALA A 86 5.96 8.70 3.18
CA ALA A 86 7.23 9.05 3.81
C ALA A 86 8.34 8.05 3.45
N PRO A 87 9.53 8.51 3.02
CA PRO A 87 10.67 7.64 2.85
C PRO A 87 11.17 7.14 4.22
N VAL A 88 11.55 5.87 4.26
CA VAL A 88 12.04 5.18 5.44
C VAL A 88 13.34 4.47 5.07
N ILE A 89 14.35 4.61 5.93
CA ILE A 89 15.63 3.92 5.74
C ILE A 89 15.45 2.43 6.05
N ILE A 90 15.89 1.55 5.16
CA ILE A 90 15.86 0.10 5.37
C ILE A 90 16.62 -0.26 6.66
N GLY A 91 16.03 -1.11 7.50
CA GLY A 91 16.64 -1.54 8.76
C GLY A 91 16.64 -0.49 9.89
N SER A 92 16.20 0.75 9.62
CA SER A 92 16.18 1.82 10.64
C SER A 92 15.11 1.66 11.74
N LYS A 93 14.27 0.63 11.65
CA LYS A 93 13.16 0.40 12.57
C LYS A 93 13.38 -0.89 13.36
N ARG A 94 13.92 -0.75 14.58
CA ARG A 94 13.88 -1.80 15.60
C ARG A 94 12.43 -1.92 16.10
N GLY A 95 11.71 -2.97 15.72
CA GLY A 95 10.43 -3.34 16.34
C GLY A 95 9.14 -3.24 15.51
N GLY A 96 9.19 -3.12 14.18
CA GLY A 96 7.99 -3.30 13.34
C GLY A 96 6.89 -2.23 13.44
N LEU A 97 7.20 -1.06 14.01
CA LEU A 97 6.22 0.02 14.29
C LEU A 97 5.47 0.55 13.06
N PHE A 98 6.01 0.35 11.85
CA PHE A 98 5.37 0.74 10.61
C PHE A 98 5.60 -0.32 9.53
N GLN A 99 4.53 -0.68 8.83
CA GLN A 99 4.57 -1.34 7.54
C GLN A 99 5.22 -0.39 6.51
N THR A 100 6.22 -0.92 5.81
CA THR A 100 6.92 -0.22 4.73
C THR A 100 6.90 -1.04 3.46
N ILE A 101 6.78 -0.37 2.33
CA ILE A 101 6.63 -0.97 1.02
C ILE A 101 7.78 -0.48 0.15
N ILE A 102 8.34 -1.38 -0.67
CA ILE A 102 9.38 -1.03 -1.65
C ILE A 102 8.78 -0.10 -2.70
N GLY A 103 9.53 0.94 -3.12
CA GLY A 103 9.05 1.93 -4.09
C GLY A 103 8.61 1.32 -5.42
N ALA A 104 9.42 0.39 -5.95
CA ALA A 104 9.06 -0.35 -7.16
C ALA A 104 7.73 -1.12 -7.03
N VAL A 105 7.45 -1.69 -5.86
CA VAL A 105 6.19 -2.40 -5.60
C VAL A 105 5.01 -1.43 -5.55
N LEU A 106 5.20 -0.24 -4.96
CA LEU A 106 4.18 0.81 -4.95
C LEU A 106 3.80 1.25 -6.36
N VAL A 107 4.79 1.49 -7.21
CA VAL A 107 4.59 1.85 -8.61
C VAL A 107 3.88 0.70 -9.33
N ALA A 108 4.45 -0.51 -9.32
CA ALA A 108 3.88 -1.65 -10.06
C ALA A 108 2.43 -1.95 -9.66
N ALA A 109 2.13 -1.96 -8.35
CA ALA A 109 0.77 -2.20 -7.85
C ALA A 109 -0.23 -1.11 -8.27
N SER A 110 0.24 0.12 -8.51
CA SER A 110 -0.60 1.24 -8.92
C SER A 110 -1.08 1.14 -10.37
N PHE A 111 -0.31 0.51 -11.25
CA PHE A 111 -0.64 0.39 -12.68
C PHE A 111 -1.51 -0.82 -13.03
N ILE A 112 -1.57 -1.85 -12.19
CA ILE A 112 -2.37 -3.06 -12.46
C ILE A 112 -3.87 -2.75 -12.25
N PRO A 113 -4.68 -2.71 -13.32
CA PRO A 113 -6.13 -2.58 -13.21
C PRO A 113 -6.70 -3.87 -12.59
N GLY A 114 -7.66 -3.76 -11.67
CA GLY A 114 -8.34 -4.96 -11.14
C GLY A 114 -7.57 -5.77 -10.08
N ALA A 115 -6.45 -5.28 -9.53
CA ALA A 115 -5.76 -5.95 -8.41
C ALA A 115 -6.67 -6.25 -7.20
N GLN A 116 -7.77 -5.52 -7.04
CA GLN A 116 -8.84 -5.80 -6.06
C GLN A 116 -9.47 -7.21 -6.22
N PHE A 117 -9.53 -7.76 -7.44
CA PHE A 117 -10.07 -9.10 -7.70
C PHE A 117 -9.11 -10.25 -7.38
N LEU A 118 -7.81 -9.95 -7.23
CA LEU A 118 -6.79 -10.97 -6.94
C LEU A 118 -6.48 -11.10 -5.44
N ALA A 119 -7.07 -10.23 -4.61
CA ALA A 119 -6.63 -10.03 -3.22
C ALA A 119 -7.29 -10.93 -2.15
N PRO A 120 -8.31 -11.78 -2.44
CA PRO A 120 -8.43 -12.98 -1.62
C PRO A 120 -8.96 -14.20 -2.38
N ILE A 121 -8.16 -14.79 -3.29
CA ILE A 121 -8.28 -16.23 -3.56
C ILE A 121 -7.41 -17.04 -2.54
N GLY A 122 -6.52 -16.37 -1.81
CA GLY A 122 -5.57 -17.02 -0.88
C GLY A 122 -6.06 -17.28 0.55
N ILE A 123 -7.09 -16.58 1.04
CA ILE A 123 -7.54 -16.74 2.44
C ILE A 123 -8.57 -17.88 2.59
N SER A 124 -9.33 -18.22 1.56
CA SER A 124 -10.31 -19.31 1.63
C SER A 124 -9.68 -20.71 1.70
N MET A 125 -8.40 -20.87 1.29
CA MET A 125 -7.73 -22.17 1.35
C MET A 125 -7.07 -22.48 2.70
N MET A 126 -6.91 -21.52 3.61
CA MET A 126 -6.31 -21.78 4.94
C MET A 126 -7.33 -22.12 6.03
N VAL A 127 -8.63 -21.92 5.80
CA VAL A 127 -9.70 -22.28 6.76
C VAL A 127 -10.18 -23.74 6.58
N GLY A 128 -9.71 -24.45 5.54
CA GLY A 128 -10.08 -25.84 5.24
C GLY A 128 -9.19 -26.92 5.88
N GLY A 129 -8.44 -26.62 6.94
CA GLY A 129 -7.64 -27.61 7.67
C GLY A 129 -8.33 -28.04 8.97
N VAL A 130 -8.20 -29.33 9.32
CA VAL A 130 -8.44 -29.97 10.63
C VAL A 130 -9.85 -30.44 11.02
N VAL A 131 -10.37 -31.52 10.39
CA VAL A 131 -11.31 -32.42 11.13
C VAL A 131 -11.06 -33.92 10.94
N GLN A 132 -10.31 -34.42 9.95
CA GLN A 132 -10.21 -35.89 9.75
C GLN A 132 -8.83 -36.50 9.99
N MET A 133 -8.18 -36.10 11.09
CA MET A 133 -7.09 -36.90 11.66
C MET A 133 -7.11 -36.87 13.20
N LEU A 134 -8.30 -36.96 13.78
CA LEU A 134 -8.48 -37.59 15.07
C LEU A 134 -8.70 -39.07 14.79
N SER A 135 -7.61 -39.85 14.76
CA SER A 135 -7.69 -41.28 14.99
C SER A 135 -8.48 -41.50 16.29
N PRO A 136 -9.66 -42.13 16.29
CA PRO A 136 -10.08 -42.78 17.52
C PRO A 136 -9.05 -43.90 17.72
N GLN A 137 -8.16 -43.73 18.70
CA GLN A 137 -7.57 -44.86 19.39
C GLN A 137 -8.70 -45.45 20.24
N PRO A 138 -9.19 -46.67 19.96
CA PRO A 138 -9.89 -47.43 20.97
C PRO A 138 -8.84 -47.90 21.96
N SER A 139 -8.91 -47.34 23.16
CA SER A 139 -8.35 -47.88 24.39
C SER A 139 -8.72 -49.36 24.52
N GLY A 140 -7.79 -50.19 24.97
CA GLY A 140 -7.94 -51.64 25.02
C GLY A 140 -9.05 -52.16 25.94
N LEU A 141 -9.56 -53.34 25.60
CA LEU A 141 -9.51 -54.61 26.36
C LEU A 141 -9.77 -55.75 25.37
#